data_AF-A0A1E1WCQ4-F1
#
_entry.id   AF-A0A1E1WCQ4-F1
#
_cell.length_a   1.000
_cell.length_b   1.000
_cell.length_c   1.000
_cell.angle_alpha   90.00
_cell.angle_beta   90.00
_cell.angle_gamma   90.00
#
_symmetry.space_group_name_H-M   'P 1'
#
loop_
_entity.id
_entity.type
_entity.pdbx_description
1 polymer ?
#
loop_
_entity_poly.entity_id
_entity_poly.type
_entity_poly.pdbx_seq_one_letter_code
_entity_poly.pdbx_strand_id
1 'polypeptide(L)'
;CKTADDVSLNPTFFHQVSIVFHSAATLKFDEELRKAVDQNVRSVMRLMDICDRLPNVEAFIHVSTAYSNAERDAIEERIYPAPAPLDQLLALVDAAPPQLLTEITNKYISPKPNTYTFTKAIAENVVQQHGNQGYSVAIFRPTIVVSSLRTP
;
A
#
# COMPACT_ATOMS: atom_id res chain seq x y z
N CYS A 1 11.85 16.13 -14.61
CA CYS A 1 12.05 14.97 -13.71
C CYS A 1 12.88 15.41 -12.52
N LYS A 2 12.26 15.61 -11.36
CA LYS A 2 12.97 15.74 -10.08
C LYS A 2 12.93 14.37 -9.42
N THR A 3 14.08 13.74 -9.29
CA THR A 3 14.26 12.52 -8.49
C THR A 3 14.00 12.86 -7.02
N ALA A 4 13.56 11.88 -6.25
CA ALA A 4 13.12 12.02 -4.86
C ALA A 4 14.28 12.23 -3.85
N ASP A 5 15.46 12.62 -4.33
CA ASP A 5 16.70 12.62 -3.55
C ASP A 5 17.08 13.99 -2.98
N ASP A 6 16.21 15.01 -3.07
CA ASP A 6 16.59 16.39 -2.72
C ASP A 6 15.52 17.16 -1.93
N VAL A 7 14.80 16.47 -1.04
CA VAL A 7 14.17 17.15 0.10
C VAL A 7 15.14 17.05 1.26
N SER A 8 15.94 18.09 1.47
CA SER A 8 16.74 18.28 2.67
C SER A 8 15.81 18.49 3.87
N LEU A 9 15.21 17.39 4.36
CA LEU A 9 14.41 17.39 5.57
C LEU A 9 15.34 17.76 6.74
N ASN A 10 15.05 18.90 7.37
CA ASN A 10 15.79 19.39 8.54
C ASN A 10 15.87 18.27 9.59
N PRO A 11 17.05 17.94 10.16
CA PRO A 11 17.20 16.84 11.12
C PRO A 11 16.25 16.93 12.33
N THR A 12 15.77 18.13 12.69
CA THR A 12 14.73 18.27 13.74
C THR A 12 13.37 17.71 13.36
N PHE A 13 13.03 17.62 12.07
CA PHE A 13 11.75 17.10 11.58
C PHE A 13 11.50 15.66 12.01
N PHE A 14 12.53 14.80 11.94
CA PHE A 14 12.40 13.39 12.31
C PHE A 14 12.07 13.19 13.79
N HIS A 15 12.46 14.13 14.67
CA HIS A 15 12.11 14.09 16.09
C HIS A 15 10.69 14.57 16.40
N GLN A 16 9.98 15.16 15.43
CA GLN A 16 8.64 15.71 15.64
C GLN A 16 7.52 14.79 15.13
N VAL A 17 7.87 13.67 14.49
CA VAL A 17 6.90 12.71 13.95
C VAL A 17 6.67 11.58 14.95
N SER A 18 5.46 11.53 15.52
CA SER A 18 5.01 10.44 16.38
C SER A 18 4.02 9.49 15.71
N ILE A 19 3.24 9.98 14.75
CA ILE A 19 2.21 9.19 14.07
C ILE A 19 2.33 9.39 12.56
N VAL A 20 2.39 8.28 11.83
CA VAL A 20 2.47 8.28 10.36
C VAL A 20 1.19 7.71 9.77
N PHE A 21 0.51 8.50 8.95
CA PHE A 21 -0.66 8.05 8.18
C PHE A 21 -0.27 7.81 6.72
N HIS A 22 -0.26 6.55 6.30
CA HIS A 22 -0.08 6.20 4.90
C HIS A 22 -1.44 6.11 4.18
N SER A 23 -1.93 7.27 3.74
CA SER A 23 -3.20 7.39 3.00
C SER A 23 -3.03 7.58 1.49
N ALA A 24 -1.80 7.80 1.01
CA ALA A 24 -1.55 7.98 -0.41
C ALA A 24 -1.81 6.67 -1.16
N ALA A 25 -2.81 6.69 -2.04
CA ALA A 25 -3.15 5.59 -2.92
C ALA A 25 -3.79 6.14 -4.20
N THR A 26 -3.65 5.40 -5.28
CA THR A 26 -4.48 5.59 -6.47
C THR A 26 -5.80 4.84 -6.28
N LEU A 27 -6.91 5.49 -6.64
CA LEU A 27 -8.24 4.86 -6.67
C LEU A 27 -8.63 4.43 -8.10
N LYS A 28 -7.69 4.50 -9.05
CA LYS A 28 -7.94 4.07 -10.43
C LYS A 28 -7.98 2.55 -10.51
N PHE A 29 -9.17 2.02 -10.74
CA PHE A 29 -9.39 0.57 -10.83
C PHE A 29 -8.79 -0.06 -12.09
N ASP A 30 -8.43 0.73 -13.09
CA ASP A 30 -7.85 0.32 -14.37
C ASP A 30 -6.36 0.68 -14.50
N GLU A 31 -5.69 0.99 -13.39
CA GLU A 31 -4.27 1.35 -13.42
C GLU A 31 -3.38 0.17 -13.78
N GLU A 32 -2.36 0.42 -14.60
CA GLU A 32 -1.31 -0.53 -14.95
C GLU A 32 -0.71 -1.16 -13.69
N LEU A 33 -0.56 -2.50 -13.71
CA LEU A 33 -0.13 -3.27 -12.54
C LEU A 33 1.18 -2.74 -11.93
N ARG A 34 2.17 -2.38 -12.75
CA ARG A 34 3.44 -1.81 -12.28
C ARG A 34 3.22 -0.52 -11.46
N LYS A 35 2.43 0.41 -11.99
CA LYS A 35 2.12 1.68 -11.31
C LYS A 35 1.38 1.44 -10.00
N ALA A 36 0.39 0.54 -10.02
CA ALA A 36 -0.35 0.16 -8.81
C ALA A 36 0.57 -0.45 -7.74
N VAL A 37 1.52 -1.30 -8.13
CA VAL A 37 2.52 -1.88 -7.21
C VAL A 37 3.44 -0.81 -6.65
N ASP A 38 3.95 0.10 -7.48
CA ASP A 38 4.84 1.18 -7.03
C ASP A 38 4.17 2.10 -6.00
N GLN A 39 2.89 2.41 -6.21
CA GLN A 39 2.14 3.36 -5.41
C GLN A 39 1.47 2.77 -4.18
N ASN A 40 1.04 1.51 -4.22
CA ASN A 40 0.29 0.89 -3.13
C ASN A 40 1.10 -0.14 -2.34
N VAL A 41 2.19 -0.70 -2.91
CA VAL A 41 3.00 -1.74 -2.27
C VAL A 41 4.38 -1.21 -1.91
N ARG A 42 5.17 -0.75 -2.90
CA ARG A 42 6.53 -0.26 -2.64
C ARG A 42 6.56 0.99 -1.76
N SER A 43 5.55 1.84 -1.87
CA SER A 43 5.37 3.02 -1.02
C SER A 43 5.22 2.66 0.45
N VAL A 44 4.45 1.61 0.77
CA VAL A 44 4.27 1.08 2.12
C VAL A 44 5.60 0.61 2.66
N MET A 45 6.32 -0.24 1.91
CA MET A 45 7.64 -0.75 2.29
C MET A 45 8.60 0.39 2.63
N ARG A 46 8.76 1.35 1.70
CA ARG A 46 9.64 2.51 1.89
C ARG A 46 9.26 3.35 3.11
N LEU A 47 7.96 3.52 3.36
CA LEU A 47 7.50 4.34 4.47
C LEU A 47 7.66 3.64 5.81
N MET A 48 7.50 2.31 5.86
CA MET A 48 7.84 1.52 7.05
C MET A 48 9.35 1.56 7.32
N ASP A 49 10.20 1.44 6.29
CA ASP A 49 11.66 1.63 6.42
C ASP A 49 12.03 3.03 6.95
N ILE A 50 11.24 4.06 6.63
CA ILE A 50 11.39 5.40 7.21
C ILE A 50 10.96 5.41 8.67
N CYS A 51 9.80 4.82 9.00
CA CYS A 51 9.28 4.74 10.37
C CYS A 51 10.27 4.05 11.30
N ASP A 52 10.94 2.99 10.85
CA ASP A 52 11.94 2.27 11.65
C ASP A 52 13.15 3.14 12.05
N ARG A 53 13.35 4.28 11.37
CA ARG A 53 14.41 5.26 11.66
C ARG A 53 13.89 6.50 12.38
N LEU A 54 12.57 6.62 12.61
CA LEU A 54 11.99 7.73 13.32
C LEU A 54 12.18 7.54 14.84
N PRO A 55 12.92 8.43 15.52
CA PRO A 55 13.27 8.23 16.93
C PRO A 55 12.08 8.26 17.88
N ASN A 56 10.98 8.91 17.49
CA ASN A 56 9.82 9.15 18.33
C ASN A 56 8.52 8.57 17.72
N VAL A 57 8.61 7.66 16.74
CA VAL A 57 7.40 7.07 16.17
C VAL A 57 6.71 6.15 17.18
N GLU A 58 5.42 6.36 17.35
CA GLU A 58 4.56 5.59 18.23
C GLU A 58 3.56 4.74 17.44
N ALA A 59 3.14 5.21 16.25
CA ALA A 59 2.19 4.50 15.43
C ALA A 59 2.35 4.72 13.90
N PHE A 60 2.13 3.64 13.15
CA PHE A 60 1.94 3.65 11.69
C PHE A 60 0.53 3.19 11.34
N ILE A 61 -0.21 4.02 10.62
CA ILE A 61 -1.58 3.74 10.16
C ILE A 61 -1.56 3.57 8.65
N HIS A 62 -1.77 2.34 8.18
CA HIS A 62 -1.97 2.05 6.77
C HIS A 62 -3.45 2.20 6.41
N VAL A 63 -3.76 3.10 5.47
CA VAL A 63 -5.12 3.21 4.91
C VAL A 63 -5.24 2.24 3.75
N SER A 64 -5.91 1.11 4.01
CA SER A 64 -6.31 0.13 3.00
C SER A 64 -7.71 0.48 2.46
N THR A 65 -8.57 -0.51 2.26
CA THR A 65 -9.94 -0.35 1.78
C THR A 65 -10.77 -1.57 2.16
N ALA A 66 -12.06 -1.38 2.42
CA ALA A 66 -13.00 -2.47 2.67
C ALA A 66 -13.10 -3.44 1.48
N TYR A 67 -12.69 -3.00 0.28
CA TYR A 67 -12.69 -3.80 -0.95
C TYR A 67 -11.42 -4.63 -1.14
N SER A 68 -10.45 -4.62 -0.21
CA SER A 68 -9.18 -5.35 -0.38
C SER A 68 -9.39 -6.85 -0.54
N ASN A 69 -10.51 -7.38 -0.05
CA ASN A 69 -10.93 -8.77 -0.17
C ASN A 69 -12.30 -8.92 -0.86
N ALA A 70 -12.58 -8.09 -1.86
CA ALA A 70 -13.87 -8.04 -2.58
C ALA A 70 -14.27 -9.34 -3.31
N GLU A 71 -13.35 -10.29 -3.49
CA GLU A 71 -13.65 -11.63 -4.03
C GLU A 71 -14.36 -12.56 -3.03
N ARG A 72 -14.52 -12.13 -1.77
CA ARG A 72 -15.10 -12.93 -0.69
C ARG A 72 -16.48 -12.41 -0.29
N ASP A 73 -17.37 -13.34 0.04
CA ASP A 73 -18.74 -13.01 0.49
C ASP A 73 -18.78 -12.45 1.92
N ALA A 74 -17.83 -12.86 2.76
CA ALA A 74 -17.73 -12.43 4.16
C ALA A 74 -16.29 -12.03 4.49
N ILE A 75 -16.15 -10.88 5.16
CA ILE A 75 -14.88 -10.28 5.54
C ILE A 75 -14.87 -10.06 7.07
N GLU A 76 -13.82 -10.57 7.72
CA GLU A 76 -13.55 -10.42 9.14
C GLU A 76 -12.40 -9.42 9.36
N GLU A 77 -12.26 -8.93 10.59
CA GLU A 77 -11.13 -8.08 10.99
C GLU A 77 -9.86 -8.90 11.21
N ARG A 78 -9.32 -9.42 10.10
CA ARG A 78 -8.03 -10.10 10.03
C ARG A 78 -7.32 -9.78 8.72
N ILE A 79 -6.02 -10.03 8.69
CA ILE A 79 -5.23 -9.98 7.46
C ILE A 79 -5.39 -11.33 6.76
N TYR A 80 -5.84 -11.29 5.51
CA TYR A 80 -6.02 -12.48 4.68
C TYR A 80 -4.70 -12.83 3.96
N PRO A 81 -4.49 -14.10 3.61
CA PRO A 81 -3.32 -14.50 2.83
C PRO A 81 -3.17 -13.67 1.56
N ALA A 82 -1.93 -13.25 1.28
CA ALA A 82 -1.59 -12.51 0.08
C ALA A 82 -2.08 -13.23 -1.19
N PRO A 83 -2.69 -12.51 -2.17
CA PRO A 83 -3.14 -13.13 -3.42
C PRO A 83 -1.99 -13.58 -4.32
N ALA A 84 -0.76 -13.12 -4.07
CA ALA A 84 0.46 -13.57 -4.73
C ALA A 84 1.66 -13.39 -3.78
N PRO A 85 2.74 -14.18 -3.92
CA PRO A 85 3.98 -13.95 -3.20
C PRO A 85 4.60 -12.60 -3.58
N LEU A 86 4.99 -11.80 -2.59
CA LEU A 86 5.51 -10.45 -2.78
C LEU A 86 6.72 -10.44 -3.73
N ASP A 87 7.73 -11.27 -3.47
CA ASP A 87 8.96 -11.28 -4.26
C ASP A 87 8.71 -11.63 -5.74
N GLN A 88 7.75 -12.54 -6.00
CA GLN A 88 7.38 -12.91 -7.36
C GLN A 88 6.67 -11.76 -8.08
N LEU A 89 5.78 -11.05 -7.38
CA LEU A 89 5.12 -9.87 -7.91
C LEU A 89 6.15 -8.78 -8.26
N LEU A 90 7.06 -8.48 -7.35
CA LEU A 90 8.10 -7.46 -7.56
C LEU A 90 9.00 -7.84 -8.74
N ALA A 91 9.50 -9.08 -8.77
CA ALA A 91 10.31 -9.57 -9.88
C ALA A 91 9.57 -9.49 -11.23
N LEU A 92 8.28 -9.83 -11.25
CA LEU A 92 7.45 -9.74 -12.45
C LEU A 92 7.32 -8.29 -12.94
N VAL A 93 6.93 -7.36 -12.06
CA VAL A 93 6.72 -5.97 -12.49
C VAL A 93 8.02 -5.26 -12.86
N ASP A 94 9.15 -5.67 -12.29
CA ASP A 94 10.47 -5.11 -12.60
C ASP A 94 11.00 -5.60 -13.95
N ALA A 95 10.81 -6.89 -14.26
CA ALA A 95 11.42 -7.51 -15.45
C ALA A 95 10.53 -7.48 -16.70
N ALA A 96 9.20 -7.57 -16.55
CA ALA A 96 8.33 -7.79 -17.70
C ALA A 96 8.15 -6.53 -18.57
N PRO A 97 8.15 -6.63 -19.91
CA PRO A 97 7.80 -5.52 -20.78
C PRO A 97 6.37 -5.02 -20.53
N PRO A 98 6.07 -3.71 -20.69
CA PRO A 98 4.74 -3.15 -20.43
C PRO A 98 3.60 -3.85 -21.18
N GLN A 99 3.85 -4.27 -22.42
CA GLN A 99 2.87 -4.97 -23.26
C GLN A 99 2.52 -6.33 -22.67
N LEU A 100 3.55 -7.12 -22.31
CA LEU A 100 3.37 -8.42 -21.67
C LEU A 100 2.60 -8.28 -20.34
N LEU A 101 2.96 -7.30 -19.51
CA LEU A 101 2.24 -7.03 -18.26
C LEU A 101 0.76 -6.78 -18.52
N THR A 102 0.44 -5.95 -19.50
CA THR A 102 -0.95 -5.64 -19.87
C THR A 102 -1.71 -6.90 -20.28
N GLU A 103 -1.10 -7.76 -21.09
CA GLU A 103 -1.71 -9.01 -21.55
C GLU A 103 -1.97 -10.02 -20.41
N ILE A 104 -1.05 -10.14 -19.45
CA ILE A 104 -1.16 -11.14 -18.39
C ILE A 104 -1.89 -10.64 -17.13
N THR A 105 -2.03 -9.32 -16.94
CA THR A 105 -2.49 -8.72 -15.66
C THR A 105 -3.79 -9.34 -15.18
N ASN A 106 -4.82 -9.40 -16.03
CA ASN A 106 -6.15 -9.92 -15.63
C ASN A 106 -6.09 -11.38 -15.15
N LYS A 107 -5.25 -12.20 -15.78
CA LYS A 107 -5.05 -13.59 -15.35
C LYS A 107 -4.25 -13.67 -14.05
N TYR A 108 -3.25 -12.81 -13.90
CA TYR A 108 -2.36 -12.81 -12.75
C TYR A 108 -3.05 -12.34 -11.46
N ILE A 109 -3.91 -11.32 -11.54
CA ILE A 109 -4.59 -10.76 -10.36
C ILE A 109 -5.83 -11.57 -9.94
N SER A 110 -6.36 -12.42 -10.82
CA SER A 110 -7.53 -13.25 -10.55
C SER A 110 -7.33 -14.08 -9.26
N PRO A 111 -8.32 -14.17 -8.36
CA PRO A 111 -9.72 -13.75 -8.52
C PRO A 111 -10.02 -12.29 -8.15
N LYS A 112 -9.00 -11.45 -7.90
CA LYS A 112 -9.24 -10.04 -7.56
C LYS A 112 -9.88 -9.32 -8.76
N PRO A 113 -10.88 -8.46 -8.52
CA PRO A 113 -11.62 -7.80 -9.60
C PRO A 113 -10.80 -6.73 -10.35
N ASN A 114 -9.74 -6.21 -9.75
CA ASN A 114 -8.90 -5.17 -10.35
C ASN A 114 -7.53 -5.03 -9.65
N THR A 115 -6.62 -4.28 -10.27
CA THR A 115 -5.26 -4.05 -9.76
C THR A 115 -5.24 -3.30 -8.43
N TYR A 116 -6.21 -2.41 -8.19
CA TYR A 116 -6.34 -1.69 -6.92
C TYR A 116 -6.60 -2.63 -5.73
N THR A 117 -7.64 -3.46 -5.81
CA THR A 117 -7.99 -4.41 -4.74
C THR A 117 -6.89 -5.45 -4.54
N PHE A 118 -6.27 -5.91 -5.63
CA PHE A 118 -5.11 -6.80 -5.59
C PHE A 118 -3.94 -6.17 -4.85
N THR A 119 -3.53 -4.96 -5.22
CA THR A 119 -2.36 -4.30 -4.61
C THR A 119 -2.62 -3.86 -3.17
N LYS A 120 -3.85 -3.48 -2.81
CA LYS A 120 -4.24 -3.24 -1.41
C LYS A 120 -4.18 -4.50 -0.54
N ALA A 121 -4.58 -5.66 -1.06
CA ALA A 121 -4.44 -6.93 -0.34
C ALA A 121 -2.96 -7.29 -0.09
N ILE A 122 -2.10 -7.07 -1.10
CA ILE A 122 -0.65 -7.27 -0.97
C ILE A 122 -0.08 -6.28 0.06
N ALA A 123 -0.48 -5.02 0.03
CA ALA A 123 -0.04 -4.00 0.97
C ALA A 123 -0.34 -4.37 2.43
N GLU A 124 -1.53 -4.88 2.72
CA GLU A 124 -1.87 -5.37 4.07
C GLU A 124 -0.94 -6.50 4.53
N ASN A 125 -0.54 -7.38 3.61
CA ASN A 125 0.41 -8.45 3.90
C ASN A 125 1.84 -7.91 4.11
N VAL A 126 2.26 -6.90 3.36
CA VAL A 126 3.53 -6.20 3.61
C VAL A 126 3.57 -5.66 5.03
N VAL A 127 2.50 -4.96 5.45
CA VAL A 127 2.37 -4.43 6.81
C VAL A 127 2.44 -5.55 7.86
N GLN A 128 1.79 -6.69 7.61
CA GLN A 128 1.87 -7.86 8.50
C GLN A 128 3.28 -8.43 8.60
N GLN A 129 3.95 -8.59 7.45
CA GLN A 129 5.26 -9.24 7.34
C GLN A 129 6.40 -8.39 7.90
N HIS A 130 6.27 -7.05 7.83
CA HIS A 130 7.23 -6.12 8.45
C HIS A 130 7.36 -6.35 9.97
N GLY A 131 6.27 -6.80 10.60
CA GLY A 131 6.25 -7.14 12.01
C GLY A 131 6.33 -5.91 12.93
N ASN A 132 6.53 -6.17 14.22
CA ASN A 132 6.66 -5.13 15.22
C ASN A 132 8.12 -4.63 15.29
N GLN A 133 8.34 -3.37 14.96
CA GLN A 133 9.65 -2.69 15.04
C GLN A 133 9.75 -1.72 16.24
N GLY A 134 8.85 -1.84 17.22
CA GLY A 134 8.82 -0.99 18.41
C GLY A 134 7.72 0.08 18.41
N TYR A 135 6.88 0.13 17.36
CA TYR A 135 5.73 1.03 17.26
C TYR A 135 4.46 0.26 16.90
N SER A 136 3.30 0.85 17.23
CA SER A 136 2.00 0.25 16.94
C SER A 136 1.67 0.34 15.45
N VAL A 137 1.01 -0.68 14.92
CA VAL A 137 0.61 -0.71 13.51
C VAL A 137 -0.89 -0.95 13.43
N ALA A 138 -1.59 -0.13 12.65
CA ALA A 138 -3.01 -0.26 12.40
C ALA A 138 -3.32 -0.26 10.90
N ILE A 139 -4.28 -1.09 10.48
CA ILE A 139 -4.82 -1.10 9.12
C ILE A 139 -6.24 -0.57 9.18
N PHE A 140 -6.48 0.59 8.55
CA PHE A 140 -7.80 1.17 8.44
C PHE A 140 -8.39 0.87 7.06
N ARG A 141 -9.60 0.28 7.01
CA ARG A 141 -10.28 -0.13 5.77
C ARG A 141 -11.53 0.72 5.49
N PRO A 142 -11.39 1.94 4.94
CA PRO A 142 -12.54 2.75 4.56
C PRO A 142 -13.33 2.13 3.39
N THR A 143 -14.61 2.49 3.29
CA THR A 143 -15.50 2.16 2.15
C THR A 143 -15.54 3.31 1.14
N ILE A 144 -16.72 3.85 0.83
CA ILE A 144 -16.92 4.99 -0.07
C ILE A 144 -16.70 6.27 0.73
N VAL A 145 -15.73 7.07 0.31
CA VAL A 145 -15.55 8.43 0.81
C VAL A 145 -16.43 9.36 -0.02
N VAL A 146 -17.35 10.05 0.65
CA VAL A 146 -18.28 11.01 0.04
C VAL A 146 -17.86 12.45 0.35
N SER A 147 -18.49 13.41 -0.33
CA SER A 147 -18.24 14.84 -0.12
C SER A 147 -18.49 15.27 1.33
N SER A 148 -17.80 16.32 1.76
CA SER A 148 -18.03 16.92 3.07
C SER A 148 -19.47 17.42 3.19
N LEU A 149 -20.04 17.33 4.40
CA LEU A 149 -21.43 17.73 4.65
C LEU A 149 -21.62 19.25 4.57
N ARG A 150 -20.58 20.05 4.84
CA ARG A 150 -20.66 21.53 4.87
C ARG A 150 -19.45 22.24 4.27
N THR A 151 -18.23 21.88 4.66
CA THR A 151 -16.99 22.56 4.24
C THR A 151 -15.86 21.54 4.02
N PRO A 152 -14.97 21.75 3.03
CA PRO A 152 -13.74 20.97 2.88
C PRO A 152 -12.80 21.11 4.08
#